data_AF-M0H896-F1
#
_entry.id   AF-M0H896-F1
#
_cell.length_a   1.000
_cell.length_b   1.000
_cell.length_c   1.000
_cell.angle_alpha   90.00
_cell.angle_beta   90.00
_cell.angle_gamma   90.00
#
_symmetry.space_group_name_H-M   'P 1'
#
loop_
_entity.id
_entity.type
_entity.pdbx_description
1 polymer ?
#
loop_
_entity_poly.entity_id
_entity_poly.type
_entity_poly.pdbx_seq_one_letter_code
_entity_poly.pdbx_strand_id
1 'polypeptide(L)' 'MTRLETVVDVICDQRDRFPLFVAIGIVMGLLLGFSLLYLEPGTAAYAIALVDVGLVAVTVVGFGGGFWLCTKRSVED' A
#
# COMPACT_ATOMS: atom_id res chain seq x y z
N MET A 1 -11.76 -12.00 -18.71
CA MET A 1 -12.51 -11.07 -17.84
C MET A 1 -12.92 -11.76 -16.55
N THR A 2 -13.45 -12.99 -16.58
CA THR A 2 -13.81 -13.80 -15.40
C THR A 2 -12.75 -13.95 -14.29
N ARG A 3 -11.44 -14.08 -14.60
CA ARG A 3 -10.41 -14.26 -13.54
C ARG A 3 -10.17 -13.04 -12.66
N LEU A 4 -10.18 -11.84 -13.23
CA LEU A 4 -9.93 -10.61 -12.47
C LEU A 4 -11.09 -10.34 -11.51
N GLU A 5 -12.31 -10.63 -11.95
CA GLU A 5 -13.53 -10.45 -11.16
C GLU A 5 -13.52 -11.40 -9.95
N THR A 6 -13.17 -12.67 -10.14
CA THR A 6 -13.00 -13.63 -9.04
C THR A 6 -11.89 -13.25 -8.07
N VAL A 7 -10.76 -12.74 -8.57
CA VAL A 7 -9.66 -12.29 -7.70
C VAL A 7 -10.09 -11.07 -6.88
N VAL A 8 -10.81 -10.12 -7.51
CA VAL A 8 -11.34 -8.95 -6.80
C VAL A 8 -12.39 -9.35 -5.77
N ASP A 9 -13.26 -10.32 -6.07
CA ASP A 9 -14.26 -10.81 -5.10
C ASP A 9 -13.62 -11.46 -3.87
N VAL A 10 -12.62 -12.31 -4.07
CA VAL A 10 -11.85 -12.93 -2.97
C VAL A 10 -11.10 -11.87 -2.15
N ILE A 11 -10.57 -10.84 -2.81
CA ILE A 11 -9.96 -9.68 -2.16
C ILE A 11 -11.01 -8.93 -1.33
N CYS A 12 -12.19 -8.65 -1.87
CA CYS A 12 -13.25 -7.94 -1.15
C CYS A 12 -13.80 -8.75 0.03
N ASP A 13 -13.79 -10.09 0.00
CA ASP A 13 -14.16 -10.95 1.14
C ASP A 13 -13.14 -10.87 2.30
N GLN A 14 -11.85 -10.66 1.99
CA GLN A 14 -10.79 -10.42 2.98
C GLN A 14 -10.67 -8.94 3.45
N ARG A 15 -11.65 -8.09 3.10
CA ARG A 15 -11.63 -6.64 3.32
C ARG A 15 -11.31 -6.23 4.76
N ASP A 16 -11.77 -6.97 5.76
CA ASP A 16 -11.59 -6.61 7.18
C ASP A 16 -10.13 -6.45 7.60
N ARG A 17 -9.18 -7.08 6.89
CA ARG A 17 -7.74 -6.99 7.21
C ARG A 17 -6.99 -5.93 6.41
N PHE A 18 -7.52 -5.47 5.27
CA PHE A 18 -6.88 -4.40 4.50
C PHE A 18 -6.66 -3.09 5.24
N PRO A 19 -7.59 -2.56 6.06
CA PRO A 19 -7.33 -1.32 6.79
C PRO A 19 -6.15 -1.45 7.75
N LEU A 20 -5.89 -2.65 8.29
CA LEU A 20 -4.71 -2.90 9.13
C LEU A 20 -3.41 -2.78 8.31
N PHE A 21 -3.34 -3.42 7.14
CA PHE A 21 -2.16 -3.33 6.27
C PHE A 21 -1.92 -1.92 5.74
N VAL A 22 -2.99 -1.19 5.40
CA VAL A 22 -2.89 0.21 4.98
C VAL A 22 -2.39 1.09 6.14
N ALA A 23 -2.92 0.91 7.35
CA ALA A 23 -2.44 1.65 8.52
C ALA A 23 -0.95 1.37 8.81
N ILE A 24 -0.54 0.10 8.77
CA ILE A 24 0.86 -0.29 8.92
C ILE A 24 1.73 0.35 7.83
N GLY A 25 1.27 0.32 6.56
CA GLY A 25 1.97 0.95 5.44
C GLY A 25 2.12 2.46 5.60
N ILE A 26 1.11 3.16 6.12
CA ILE A 26 1.17 4.60 6.41
C ILE A 26 2.18 4.89 7.52
N VAL A 27 2.16 4.14 8.62
CA VAL A 27 3.10 4.33 9.74
C VAL A 27 4.53 4.05 9.29
N MET A 28 4.77 2.96 8.55
CA MET A 28 6.08 2.66 7.97
C MET A 28 6.52 3.76 7.00
N GLY A 29 5.63 4.25 6.15
CA GLY A 29 5.91 5.35 5.21
C GLY A 29 6.29 6.65 5.93
N LEU A 30 5.61 6.97 7.04
CA LEU A 30 5.96 8.13 7.87
C LEU A 30 7.34 7.99 8.50
N LEU A 31 7.64 6.85 9.12
CA LEU A 31 8.95 6.59 9.72
C LEU A 31 10.06 6.64 8.67
N LEU A 32 9.82 6.07 7.48
CA LEU A 32 10.75 6.10 6.38
C LEU A 32 10.95 7.52 5.82
N GLY A 33 9.87 8.30 5.69
CA GLY A 33 9.94 9.70 5.30
C GLY A 33 10.73 10.55 6.30
N PHE A 34 10.55 10.31 7.61
CA PHE A 34 11.38 10.91 8.64
C PHE A 34 12.84 10.48 8.53
N SER A 35 13.10 9.20 8.28
CA SER A 35 14.46 8.68 8.09
C SER A 35 15.16 9.41 6.95
N LEU A 36 14.49 9.60 5.80
CA LEU A 36 15.06 10.29 4.63
C LEU A 36 15.53 11.71 4.91
N LEU A 37 14.96 12.42 5.89
CA LEU A 37 15.42 13.76 6.29
C LEU A 37 16.82 13.74 6.94
N TYR A 38 17.24 12.60 7.47
CA TYR A 38 18.53 12.40 8.13
C TYR A 38 19.53 11.60 7.29
N LEU A 39 19.10 11.01 6.17
CA LEU A 39 19.99 10.24 5.32
C LEU A 39 20.79 11.14 4.39
N GLU A 40 22.11 10.96 4.39
CA GLU A 40 23.00 11.68 3.52
C GLU A 40 22.96 11.09 2.09
N PRO A 41 22.72 11.93 1.07
CA PRO A 41 22.63 11.46 -0.31
C PRO A 41 23.97 10.93 -0.82
N GLY A 42 23.93 9.81 -1.55
CA GLY A 42 25.13 9.14 -2.08
C GLY A 42 25.65 7.97 -1.24
N THR A 43 25.02 7.68 -0.09
CA THR A 43 25.32 6.50 0.71
C THR A 43 24.50 5.28 0.24
N ALA A 44 24.99 4.06 0.56
CA ALA A 44 24.23 2.83 0.30
C ALA A 44 22.87 2.83 1.02
N ALA A 45 22.81 3.41 2.23
CA ALA A 45 21.58 3.55 2.99
C ALA A 45 20.54 4.41 2.25
N TYR A 46 20.97 5.49 1.58
CA TYR A 46 20.07 6.35 0.81
C TYR A 46 19.44 5.61 -0.38
N ALA A 47 20.23 4.78 -1.08
CA ALA A 47 19.71 3.95 -2.17
C ALA A 47 18.68 2.92 -1.69
N ILE A 48 18.93 2.29 -0.54
CA ILE A 48 17.99 1.33 0.08
C ILE A 48 16.69 2.04 0.47
N ALA A 49 16.78 3.20 1.11
CA ALA A 49 15.61 3.96 1.52
C ALA A 49 14.72 4.36 0.34
N LEU A 50 15.29 4.67 -0.84
CA LEU A 50 14.52 4.94 -2.05
C LEU A 50 13.75 3.70 -2.55
N VAL A 51 14.37 2.52 -2.49
CA VAL A 51 13.69 1.26 -2.84
C VAL A 51 12.54 0.99 -1.86
N ASP A 52 12.78 1.18 -0.57
CA ASP A 52 11.75 1.01 0.46
C ASP A 52 10.59 1.99 0.28
N VAL A 53 10.86 3.24 -0.15
CA VAL A 53 9.78 4.19 -0.49
C VAL A 53 8.92 3.65 -1.61
N GLY A 54 9.54 3.12 -2.67
CA GLY A 54 8.82 2.49 -3.78
C GLY A 54 7.97 1.32 -3.29
N LEU A 55 8.53 0.46 -2.44
CA LEU A 55 7.83 -0.70 -1.90
C LEU A 55 6.63 -0.29 -1.04
N VAL A 56 6.80 0.67 -0.13
CA VAL A 56 5.73 1.19 0.72
C VAL A 56 4.65 1.87 -0.13
N ALA A 57 5.03 2.66 -1.13
CA ALA A 57 4.08 3.33 -2.02
C ALA A 57 3.22 2.32 -2.81
N VAL A 58 3.85 1.31 -3.42
CA VAL A 58 3.14 0.24 -4.14
C VAL A 58 2.21 -0.53 -3.19
N THR A 59 2.65 -0.80 -1.97
CA THR A 59 1.84 -1.46 -0.94
C THR A 59 0.60 -0.62 -0.59
N VAL A 60 0.80 0.65 -0.21
CA VAL A 60 -0.31 1.54 0.19
C VAL A 60 -1.29 1.75 -0.96
N VAL A 61 -0.80 1.97 -2.18
CA VAL A 61 -1.66 2.16 -3.36
C VAL A 61 -2.36 0.86 -3.76
N GLY A 62 -1.69 -0.28 -3.73
CA GLY A 62 -2.30 -1.57 -4.07
C GLY A 62 -3.40 -1.97 -3.09
N PHE A 63 -3.09 -1.95 -1.79
CA PHE A 63 -4.05 -2.32 -0.74
C PHE A 63 -5.14 -1.25 -0.54
N GLY A 64 -4.78 0.03 -0.52
CA GLY A 64 -5.72 1.13 -0.38
C GLY A 64 -6.61 1.30 -1.61
N GLY A 65 -6.04 1.16 -2.81
CA GLY A 65 -6.77 1.20 -4.07
C GLY A 65 -7.70 0.00 -4.24
N GLY A 66 -7.25 -1.20 -3.87
CA GLY A 66 -8.09 -2.40 -3.84
C GLY A 66 -9.27 -2.25 -2.88
N PHE A 67 -9.03 -1.72 -1.67
CA PHE A 67 -10.09 -1.39 -0.73
C PHE A 67 -11.07 -0.39 -1.33
N TRP A 68 -10.59 0.73 -1.86
CA TRP A 68 -11.44 1.78 -2.44
C TRP A 68 -12.29 1.28 -3.62
N LEU A 69 -11.71 0.49 -4.53
CA LEU A 69 -12.42 -0.10 -5.66
C LEU A 69 -13.52 -1.05 -5.20
N CYS A 70 -13.22 -1.93 -4.25
CA CYS A 70 -14.25 -2.77 -3.65
C CYS A 70 -15.33 -1.88 -3.01
N THR A 71 -14.98 -0.77 -2.34
CA THR A 71 -15.93 0.01 -1.50
C THR A 71 -16.87 0.80 -2.38
N LYS A 72 -16.34 1.35 -3.47
CA LYS A 72 -17.10 1.98 -4.53
C LYS A 72 -18.11 1.01 -5.15
N ARG A 73 -17.70 -0.23 -5.47
CA ARG A 73 -18.62 -1.22 -6.04
C ARG A 73 -19.78 -1.57 -5.10
N SER A 74 -19.51 -1.72 -3.80
CA SER A 74 -20.55 -1.99 -2.79
C SER A 74 -21.54 -0.83 -2.52
N VAL A 75 -21.31 0.37 -3.09
CA VAL A 75 -22.25 1.50 -3.00
C VAL A 75 -23.07 1.66 -4.28
N GLU A 76 -22.63 1.07 -5.40
CA GLU A 76 -23.33 1.09 -6.69
C GLU A 76 -24.35 -0.05 -6.85
N ASP A 77 -24.25 -1.10 -6.03
CA ASP A 77 -25.27 -2.15 -5.82
C ASP A 77 -26.24 -1.78 -4.67
#